data_AF-X1HIE5-F1
#
_entry.id   AF-X1HIE5-F1
#
_cell.length_a   1.000
_cell.length_b   1.000
_cell.length_c   1.000
_cell.angle_alpha   90.00
_cell.angle_beta   90.00
_cell.angle_gamma   90.00
#
_symmetry.space_group_name_H-M   'P 1'
#
loop_
_entity.id
_entity.type
_entity.pdbx_description
1 polymer ?
#
loop_
_entity_poly.entity_id
_entity_poly.type
_entity_poly.pdbx_seq_one_letter_code
_entity_poly.pdbx_strand_id
1 'polypeptide(L)'
;MIESKSLAKLMIVLGMVIVIGALLKMNYLVLLGKTNISTGIPFQSVLYDFSIAPLMPGIFWTFFISVNCFLMIISLIITAFGIKWTLVIEETETEKEEGN
;
A
#
# COMPACT_ATOMS: atom_id res chain seq x y z
N MET A 1 -18.38 17.42 -16.26
CA MET A 1 -17.56 16.42 -16.98
C MET A 1 -16.06 16.65 -16.78
N ILE A 2 -15.52 17.86 -16.97
CA ILE A 2 -14.09 18.15 -16.72
C ILE A 2 -13.68 17.89 -15.26
N GLU A 3 -14.53 18.28 -14.31
CA GLU A 3 -14.27 18.13 -12.87
C GLU A 3 -14.26 16.66 -12.41
N SER A 4 -15.17 15.82 -12.94
CA SER A 4 -15.22 14.39 -12.63
C SER A 4 -14.02 13.61 -13.18
N LYS A 5 -13.48 14.01 -14.34
CA LYS A 5 -12.27 13.41 -14.93
C LYS A 5 -11.02 13.76 -14.12
N SER A 6 -10.93 15.02 -13.67
CA SER A 6 -9.87 15.48 -12.77
C SER A 6 -9.89 14.73 -11.44
N LEU A 7 -11.08 14.56 -10.84
CA LEU A 7 -11.27 13.86 -9.57
C LEU A 7 -10.89 12.37 -9.66
N ALA A 8 -11.29 11.67 -10.73
CA ALA A 8 -10.93 10.27 -10.95
C ALA A 8 -9.41 10.09 -11.09
N LYS A 9 -8.74 10.97 -11.85
CA LYS A 9 -7.27 10.97 -11.95
C LYS A 9 -6.60 11.23 -10.60
N LEU A 10 -7.15 12.14 -9.79
CA LEU A 10 -6.63 12.42 -8.46
C LEU A 10 -6.75 11.19 -7.54
N MET A 11 -7.86 10.45 -7.60
CA MET A 11 -8.01 9.18 -6.86
C MET A 11 -6.96 8.14 -7.26
N ILE A 12 -6.65 8.03 -8.56
CA ILE A 12 -5.60 7.14 -9.07
C ILE A 12 -4.23 7.56 -8.53
N VAL A 13 -3.88 8.85 -8.67
CA VAL A 13 -2.57 9.37 -8.21
C VAL A 13 -2.41 9.18 -6.71
N LEU A 14 -3.44 9.50 -5.93
CA LEU A 14 -3.41 9.40 -4.48
C LEU A 14 -3.27 7.92 -4.03
N GLY A 15 -4.03 7.02 -4.67
CA GLY A 15 -3.89 5.58 -4.43
C GLY A 15 -2.48 5.07 -4.76
N MET A 16 -1.93 5.44 -5.92
CA MET A 16 -0.58 5.02 -6.34
C MET A 16 0.52 5.56 -5.42
N VAL A 17 0.43 6.81 -4.95
CA VAL A 17 1.38 7.38 -3.99
C VAL A 17 1.36 6.60 -2.67
N ILE A 18 0.17 6.22 -2.19
CA ILE A 18 0.04 5.39 -0.98
C ILE A 18 0.63 4.00 -1.20
N VAL A 19 0.39 3.36 -2.35
CA VAL A 19 0.99 2.05 -2.69
C VAL A 19 2.52 2.13 -2.69
N ILE A 20 3.10 3.13 -3.35
CA ILE A 20 4.56 3.31 -3.41
C ILE A 20 5.12 3.53 -2.00
N GLY A 21 4.48 4.39 -1.20
CA GLY A 21 4.88 4.64 0.18
C GLY A 21 4.82 3.37 1.05
N ALA A 22 3.76 2.58 0.91
CA ALA A 22 3.58 1.31 1.61
C ALA A 22 4.67 0.28 1.23
N LEU A 23 4.99 0.18 -0.07
CA LEU A 23 6.03 -0.72 -0.58
C LEU A 23 7.42 -0.32 -0.09
N LEU A 24 7.76 0.97 -0.11
CA LEU A 24 9.03 1.47 0.44
C LEU A 24 9.15 1.14 1.93
N LYS A 25 8.06 1.36 2.67
CA LYS A 25 8.00 1.07 4.11
C LYS A 25 8.12 -0.43 4.40
N MET A 26 7.49 -1.29 3.58
CA MET A 26 7.62 -2.75 3.68
C MET A 26 9.05 -3.22 3.36
N ASN A 27 9.68 -2.65 2.34
CA ASN A 27 11.06 -2.96 2.01
C ASN A 27 11.99 -2.62 3.19
N TYR A 28 11.84 -1.43 3.77
CA TYR A 28 12.61 -1.04 4.94
C TYR A 28 12.36 -1.96 6.14
N LEU A 29 11.11 -2.33 6.43
CA LEU A 29 10.78 -3.28 7.50
C LEU A 29 11.44 -4.65 7.30
N VAL A 30 11.38 -5.20 6.10
CA VAL A 30 12.02 -6.48 5.76
C VAL A 30 13.53 -6.38 5.91
N LEU A 31 14.13 -5.27 5.45
CA LEU A 31 15.56 -5.03 5.58
C LEU A 31 15.96 -5.02 7.07
N LEU A 32 15.22 -4.28 7.89
CA LEU A 32 15.45 -4.14 9.32
C LEU A 32 15.28 -5.48 10.05
N GLY A 33 14.28 -6.28 9.71
CA GLY A 33 14.11 -7.64 10.23
C GLY A 33 15.30 -8.56 9.95
N LYS A 34 15.99 -8.36 8.82
CA LYS A 34 17.18 -9.12 8.42
C LYS A 34 18.49 -8.53 8.95
N THR A 35 18.48 -7.31 9.48
CA THR A 35 19.69 -6.73 10.09
C THR A 35 20.06 -7.47 11.37
N ASN A 36 21.34 -7.78 11.53
CA ASN A 36 21.85 -8.42 12.73
C ASN A 36 22.08 -7.36 13.81
N ILE A 37 21.45 -7.51 14.97
CA ILE A 37 21.53 -6.53 16.05
C ILE A 37 22.70 -6.86 16.99
N SER A 38 23.08 -8.13 17.10
CA SER A 38 24.29 -8.58 17.79
C SER A 38 24.63 -10.02 17.41
N THR A 39 25.91 -10.39 17.45
CA THR A 39 26.45 -11.76 17.33
C THR A 39 25.78 -12.65 16.25
N GLY A 40 25.50 -12.09 15.07
CA GLY A 40 24.93 -12.85 13.94
C GLY A 40 23.46 -13.27 14.08
N ILE A 41 22.76 -12.79 15.11
CA ILE A 41 21.32 -13.07 15.28
C ILE A 41 20.51 -11.97 14.56
N PRO A 42 19.65 -12.33 13.59
CA PRO A 42 18.82 -11.36 12.88
C PRO A 42 17.76 -10.79 13.83
N PHE A 43 17.44 -9.50 13.66
CA PHE A 43 16.48 -8.78 14.49
C PHE A 43 15.13 -9.51 14.61
N GLN A 44 14.65 -10.05 13.51
CA GLN A 44 13.40 -10.80 13.49
C GLN A 44 13.44 -12.03 14.41
N SER A 45 14.58 -12.72 14.50
CA SER A 45 14.72 -13.86 15.40
C SER A 45 14.71 -13.44 16.87
N VAL A 46 15.24 -12.25 17.19
CA VAL A 46 15.16 -11.68 18.54
C VAL A 46 13.72 -11.29 18.91
N LEU A 47 12.95 -10.77 17.95
CA LEU A 47 11.57 -10.34 18.18
C LEU A 47 10.58 -11.49 18.40
N TYR A 48 10.82 -12.64 17.78
CA TYR A 48 9.95 -13.81 17.88
C TYR A 48 10.46 -14.89 18.86
N ASP A 49 11.65 -14.71 19.43
CA ASP A 49 12.16 -15.59 20.48
C ASP A 49 11.70 -15.10 21.86
N PHE A 50 10.73 -15.81 22.43
CA PHE A 50 10.18 -15.55 23.76
C PHE A 50 11.18 -15.77 24.90
N SER A 51 12.34 -16.38 24.61
CA SER A 51 13.44 -16.51 25.55
C SER A 51 14.34 -15.26 25.59
N ILE A 52 14.33 -14.41 24.56
CA ILE A 52 15.23 -13.26 24.42
C ILE A 52 14.46 -11.94 24.56
N ALA A 53 13.25 -11.83 24.01
CA ALA A 53 12.42 -10.64 24.09
C ALA A 53 11.03 -10.93 24.68
N PRO A 54 10.41 -9.95 25.37
CA PRO A 54 9.02 -10.05 25.79
C PRO A 54 8.10 -10.32 24.59
N LEU A 55 6.89 -10.81 24.85
CA LEU A 55 5.89 -11.08 23.80
C LEU A 55 5.45 -9.79 23.07
N MET A 56 5.57 -8.64 23.73
CA MET A 56 5.07 -7.34 23.26
C MET A 56 5.73 -6.84 21.96
N PRO A 57 7.07 -6.80 21.81
CA PRO A 57 7.73 -6.43 20.55
C PRO A 57 7.30 -7.26 19.33
N GLY A 58 7.15 -8.58 19.46
CA GLY A 58 6.70 -9.46 18.37
C GLY A 58 5.25 -9.16 17.94
N ILE A 59 4.36 -8.86 18.88
CA ILE A 59 2.99 -8.40 18.59
C ILE A 59 3.01 -7.07 17.85
N PHE A 60 3.76 -6.08 18.35
CA PHE A 60 3.85 -4.76 17.72
C PHE A 60 4.40 -4.85 16.29
N TRP A 61 5.42 -5.69 16.08
CA TRP A 61 6.01 -5.91 14.76
C TRP A 61 5.00 -6.52 13.78
N THR A 62 4.29 -7.54 14.22
CA THR A 62 3.25 -8.21 13.42
C THR A 62 2.11 -7.27 13.10
N PHE A 63 1.63 -6.51 14.10
CA PHE A 63 0.60 -5.49 13.91
C PHE A 63 1.02 -4.42 12.89
N PHE A 64 2.26 -3.94 12.97
CA PHE A 64 2.78 -2.92 12.05
C PHE A 64 2.84 -3.42 10.60
N ILE A 65 3.25 -4.67 10.39
CA ILE A 65 3.23 -5.33 9.08
C ILE A 65 1.78 -5.47 8.58
N SER A 66 0.87 -5.97 9.43
CA SER A 66 -0.54 -6.16 9.07
C SER A 66 -1.23 -4.85 8.66
N VAL A 67 -1.02 -3.76 9.40
CA VAL A 67 -1.56 -2.43 9.05
C VAL A 67 -0.99 -1.94 7.72
N ASN A 68 0.29 -2.17 7.45
CA ASN A 68 0.91 -1.76 6.21
C ASN A 68 0.33 -2.54 4.99
N CYS A 69 0.17 -3.86 5.13
CA CYS A 69 -0.51 -4.67 4.12
C CYS A 69 -1.95 -4.21 3.88
N PHE A 70 -2.68 -3.88 4.94
CA PHE A 70 -4.06 -3.39 4.83
C PHE A 70 -4.15 -2.07 4.06
N LEU A 71 -3.27 -1.11 4.35
CA LEU A 71 -3.18 0.15 3.60
C LEU A 71 -2.83 -0.08 2.12
N MET A 72 -1.96 -1.05 1.85
CA MET A 72 -1.61 -1.44 0.48
C MET A 72 -2.82 -2.01 -0.27
N ILE A 73 -3.61 -2.87 0.36
CA ILE A 73 -4.84 -3.42 -0.23
C ILE A 73 -5.87 -2.32 -0.49
N ILE A 74 -6.13 -1.45 0.50
CA ILE A 74 -7.10 -0.35 0.33
C ILE A 74 -6.68 0.59 -0.80
N SER A 75 -5.41 0.96 -0.86
CA SER A 75 -4.93 1.88 -1.90
C SER A 75 -5.00 1.27 -3.29
N LEU A 76 -4.76 -0.04 -3.44
CA LEU A 76 -5.00 -0.76 -4.68
C LEU A 76 -6.48 -0.75 -5.08
N ILE A 77 -7.39 -0.97 -4.12
CA ILE A 77 -8.84 -0.91 -4.37
C ILE A 77 -9.25 0.49 -4.86
N ILE A 78 -8.82 1.55 -4.15
CA ILE A 78 -9.12 2.94 -4.53
C ILE A 78 -8.58 3.24 -5.94
N THR A 79 -7.36 2.81 -6.24
CA THR A 79 -6.74 3.02 -7.55
C THR A 79 -7.53 2.30 -8.64
N ALA A 80 -7.92 1.04 -8.42
CA ALA A 80 -8.71 0.25 -9.37
C ALA A 80 -10.08 0.89 -9.64
N PHE A 81 -10.75 1.40 -8.60
CA PHE A 81 -11.98 2.16 -8.76
C PHE A 81 -11.77 3.45 -9.56
N GLY A 82 -10.71 4.20 -9.29
CA GLY A 82 -10.37 5.40 -10.05
C GLY A 82 -10.10 5.12 -11.53
N ILE A 83 -9.40 4.03 -11.85
CA ILE A 83 -9.15 3.59 -13.23
C ILE A 83 -10.48 3.23 -13.91
N LYS A 84 -11.30 2.38 -13.28
CA LYS A 84 -12.61 1.99 -13.83
C LYS A 84 -13.50 3.20 -14.09
N TRP A 85 -13.52 4.16 -13.17
CA TRP A 85 -14.28 5.40 -13.34
C TRP A 85 -13.75 6.19 -14.53
N THR A 86 -12.43 6.34 -14.66
CA THR A 86 -11.80 7.06 -15.78
C THR A 86 -12.18 6.45 -17.13
N LEU A 87 -12.16 5.12 -17.25
CA LEU A 87 -12.57 4.41 -18.47
C LEU A 87 -14.04 4.66 -18.83
N VAL A 88 -14.94 4.61 -17.86
CA VAL A 88 -16.37 4.89 -18.07
C VAL A 88 -16.60 6.32 -18.58
N ILE A 89 -15.83 7.29 -18.07
CA ILE A 89 -15.90 8.68 -18.56
C ILE A 89 -15.44 8.76 -20.03
N GLU A 90 -14.34 8.08 -20.39
CA GLU A 90 -13.81 8.09 -21.76
C GLU A 90 -14.76 7.40 -22.76
N GLU A 91 -15.38 6.28 -22.39
CA GLU A 91 -16.43 5.64 -23.22
C GLU A 91 -17.61 6.58 -23.45
N THR A 92 -18.09 7.24 -22.39
CA THR A 92 -19.24 8.18 -22.48
C THR A 92 -18.92 9.42 -23.33
N GLU A 93 -17.65 9.86 -23.36
CA GLU A 93 -17.21 10.97 -24.23
C GLU A 93 -17.18 10.53 -25.70
N THR A 94 -16.70 9.32 -25.98
CA THR A 94 -16.58 8.78 -27.34
C THR A 94 -17.95 8.53 -28.00
N GLU A 95 -18.90 7.93 -27.26
CA GLU A 95 -20.27 7.69 -27.77
C GLU A 95 -21.02 8.99 -28.13
N LYS A 96 -20.73 10.10 -27.43
CA LYS A 96 -21.33 11.40 -27.71
C LYS A 96 -20.77 12.08 -28.96
N GLU A 97 -19.52 11.79 -29.32
CA GLU A 97 -18.89 12.33 -30.52
C GLU A 97 -19.31 11.57 -31.78
N GLU A 98 -19.57 10.26 -31.69
CA GLU A 98 -20.03 9.43 -32.82
C GLU A 98 -21.54 9.54 -33.10
N GLY A 99 -22.34 9.93 -32.11
CA GLY A 99 -23.80 10.08 -32.23
C GLY A 99 -24.29 11.45 -32.72
N ASN A 100 -23.39 12.36 -33.11
CA ASN A 100 -23.68 13.75 -33.47
C ASN A 100 -23.11 14.10 -34.85
#